data_AF-A0A973Q687-F1
#
_entry.id   AF-A0A973Q687-F1
#
_cell.length_a   1.000
_cell.length_b   1.000
_cell.length_c   1.000
_cell.angle_alpha   90.00
_cell.angle_beta   90.00
_cell.angle_gamma   90.00
#
_symmetry.space_group_name_H-M   'P 1'
#
loop_
_entity.id
_entity.type
_entity.pdbx_description
1 polymer ?
#
loop_
_entity_poly.entity_id
_entity_poly.type
_entity_poly.pdbx_seq_one_letter_code
_entity_poly.pdbx_strand_id
1 'polypeptide(L)'
;MAATIGVAAEIYYSLELLREKRERPHLRAWRAAVTGRMGADTRPLTSLVPVRGPGLDLLALMGDVPSLDHAVDNLLHAPASRLRREFEGLDFHPAHLSWARRVSEGDRDARRELAQAVRACHRLTVEPYWHRGRSELVALTTRCADLVLEGGIDLLLRSICPPLVRWRPPVLEAPYP
;
A
#
# COMPACT_ATOMS: atom_id res chain seq x y z
N MET A 1 -11.44 -13.91 -11.17
CA MET A 1 -10.88 -12.55 -11.34
C MET A 1 -9.88 -12.35 -10.23
N ALA A 2 -8.64 -11.94 -10.52
CA ALA A 2 -7.72 -11.60 -9.45
C ALA A 2 -8.28 -10.39 -8.69
N ALA A 3 -8.61 -10.59 -7.42
CA ALA A 3 -9.17 -9.55 -6.58
C ALA A 3 -8.08 -8.51 -6.28
N THR A 4 -8.48 -7.24 -6.26
CA THR A 4 -7.66 -6.18 -5.65
C THR A 4 -7.43 -6.50 -4.18
N ILE A 5 -6.28 -6.10 -3.64
CA ILE A 5 -5.98 -6.18 -2.21
C ILE A 5 -6.63 -5.02 -1.42
N GLY A 6 -7.48 -4.23 -2.07
CA GLY A 6 -8.11 -3.03 -1.54
C GLY A 6 -7.31 -1.78 -1.90
N VAL A 7 -8.00 -0.70 -2.27
CA VAL A 7 -7.36 0.55 -2.74
C VAL A 7 -6.45 1.17 -1.68
N ALA A 8 -6.85 1.06 -0.41
CA ALA A 8 -6.04 1.55 0.71
C ALA A 8 -4.68 0.84 0.78
N ALA A 9 -4.68 -0.50 0.67
CA ALA A 9 -3.47 -1.31 0.68
C ALA A 9 -2.60 -1.05 -0.55
N GLU A 10 -3.20 -0.95 -1.74
CA GLU A 10 -2.47 -0.65 -2.98
C GLU A 10 -1.72 0.68 -2.89
N ILE A 11 -2.38 1.74 -2.40
CA ILE A 11 -1.76 3.05 -2.21
C ILE A 11 -0.65 2.95 -1.15
N TYR A 12 -0.93 2.37 0.01
CA TYR A 12 0.04 2.25 1.09
C TYR A 12 1.31 1.51 0.66
N TYR A 13 1.17 0.31 0.08
CA TYR A 13 2.31 -0.48 -0.38
C TYR A 13 3.05 0.21 -1.52
N SER A 14 2.36 0.94 -2.40
CA SER A 14 3.05 1.73 -3.42
C SER A 14 3.96 2.80 -2.80
N LEU A 15 3.53 3.47 -1.73
CA LEU A 15 4.34 4.47 -1.05
C LEU A 15 5.53 3.83 -0.31
N GLU A 16 5.33 2.68 0.33
CA GLU A 16 6.41 1.92 0.96
C GLU A 16 7.47 1.47 -0.08
N LEU A 17 7.05 1.01 -1.27
CA LEU A 17 7.96 0.63 -2.37
C LEU A 17 8.77 1.81 -2.95
N LEU A 18 8.25 3.04 -2.85
CA LEU A 18 8.98 4.25 -3.20
C LEU A 18 10.05 4.60 -2.16
N ARG A 19 9.82 4.27 -0.88
CA ARG A 19 10.73 4.55 0.24
C ARG A 19 11.75 3.44 0.47
N GLU A 20 11.47 2.22 0.03
CA GLU A 20 12.37 1.08 0.18
C GLU A 20 13.73 1.40 -0.47
N LYS A 21 14.78 1.43 0.36
CA LYS A 21 16.16 1.68 -0.10
C LYS A 21 16.74 0.51 -0.90
N ARG A 22 16.17 -0.69 -0.73
CA ARG A 22 16.62 -1.88 -1.44
C ARG A 22 16.21 -1.78 -2.90
N GLU A 23 17.21 -1.80 -3.78
CA GLU A 23 16.95 -1.80 -5.20
C GLU A 23 16.31 -3.12 -5.64
N ARG A 24 15.09 -2.99 -6.18
CA ARG A 24 14.41 -4.06 -6.90
C ARG A 24 14.48 -3.72 -8.39
N PRO A 25 15.33 -4.40 -9.19
CA PRO A 25 15.55 -4.03 -10.60
C PRO A 25 14.26 -3.93 -11.41
N HIS A 26 13.30 -4.85 -11.16
CA HIS A 26 12.00 -4.87 -11.83
C HIS A 26 11.10 -3.67 -11.51
N LEU A 27 11.33 -2.97 -10.39
CA LEU A 27 10.59 -1.75 -10.03
C LEU A 27 11.31 -0.45 -10.43
N ARG A 28 12.54 -0.51 -10.95
CA ARG A 28 13.36 0.69 -11.21
C ARG A 28 12.67 1.66 -12.17
N ALA A 29 12.12 1.15 -13.27
CA ALA A 29 11.42 1.97 -14.27
C ALA A 29 10.15 2.61 -13.70
N TRP A 30 9.36 1.84 -12.94
CA TRP A 30 8.17 2.34 -12.24
C TRP A 30 8.54 3.44 -11.24
N ARG A 31 9.55 3.21 -10.39
CA ARG A 31 10.00 4.18 -9.39
C ARG A 31 10.46 5.49 -10.04
N ALA A 32 11.27 5.41 -11.10
CA ALA A 32 11.72 6.59 -11.84
C ALA A 32 10.55 7.39 -12.45
N ALA A 33 9.58 6.68 -13.05
CA ALA A 33 8.40 7.31 -13.65
C ALA A 33 7.48 7.99 -12.61
N VAL A 34 7.32 7.38 -11.43
CA VAL A 34 6.50 7.91 -10.34
C VAL A 34 7.18 9.08 -9.64
N THR A 35 8.44 8.92 -9.19
CA THR A 35 9.14 9.92 -8.38
C THR A 35 9.29 11.25 -9.12
N GLY A 36 9.54 11.23 -10.42
CA GLY A 36 9.65 12.46 -11.23
C GLY A 36 8.34 13.25 -11.39
N ARG A 37 7.19 12.65 -11.04
CA ARG A 37 5.85 13.24 -11.16
C ARG A 37 5.19 13.49 -9.81
N MET A 38 5.83 13.13 -8.72
CA MET A 38 5.38 13.49 -7.37
C MET A 38 5.54 15.00 -7.18
N GLY A 39 4.56 15.61 -6.52
CA GLY A 39 4.52 17.06 -6.38
C GLY A 39 3.55 17.51 -5.28
N ALA A 40 3.07 18.74 -5.42
CA ALA A 40 2.20 19.39 -4.44
C ALA A 40 0.94 18.56 -4.13
N ASP A 41 0.29 17.99 -5.14
CA ASP A 41 -0.96 17.25 -4.97
C ASP A 41 -0.79 15.94 -4.18
N THR A 42 0.35 15.27 -4.32
CA THR A 42 0.67 14.03 -3.59
C THR A 42 1.25 14.30 -2.20
N ARG A 43 1.74 15.53 -1.97
CA ARG A 43 2.50 15.90 -0.78
C ARG A 43 1.75 15.68 0.53
N PRO A 44 0.45 16.00 0.67
CA PRO A 44 -0.25 15.79 1.94
C PRO A 44 -0.18 14.33 2.42
N LEU A 45 -0.35 13.36 1.52
CA LEU A 45 -0.24 11.95 1.90
C LEU A 45 1.23 11.53 2.12
N THR A 46 2.14 11.92 1.24
CA THR A 46 3.55 11.49 1.34
C THR A 46 4.27 12.09 2.55
N SER A 47 3.82 13.25 3.02
CA SER A 47 4.26 13.89 4.26
C SER A 47 3.81 13.17 5.53
N LEU A 48 2.77 12.32 5.47
CA LEU A 48 2.32 11.47 6.58
C LEU A 48 3.06 10.13 6.64
N VAL A 49 3.93 9.86 5.68
CA VAL A 49 4.66 8.59 5.68
C VAL A 49 5.86 8.75 6.63
N PRO A 50 5.86 8.06 7.79
CA PRO A 50 6.73 8.41 8.91
C PRO A 50 8.16 8.00 8.65
N VAL A 51 9.12 8.81 9.11
CA VAL A 51 10.56 8.59 8.87
C VAL A 51 11.04 7.28 9.51
N ARG A 52 10.45 6.91 10.65
CA ARG A 52 10.69 5.68 11.41
C ARG A 52 9.38 5.23 12.06
N GLY A 53 9.28 3.94 12.39
CA GLY A 53 8.09 3.39 13.07
C GLY A 53 6.95 3.02 12.11
N PRO A 54 5.80 2.59 12.65
CA PRO A 54 4.66 2.15 11.85
C PRO A 54 4.10 3.30 11.01
N GLY A 55 3.62 3.01 9.81
CA GLY A 55 2.95 3.98 8.94
C GLY A 55 1.52 4.27 9.38
N LEU A 56 0.92 5.33 8.80
CA LEU A 56 -0.51 5.56 8.91
C LEU A 56 -1.28 4.38 8.31
N ASP A 57 -2.16 3.76 9.09
CA ASP A 57 -3.02 2.69 8.62
C ASP A 57 -4.16 3.26 7.76
N LEU A 58 -3.89 3.38 6.46
CA LEU A 58 -4.90 3.79 5.48
C LEU A 58 -6.06 2.80 5.41
N LEU A 59 -5.82 1.51 5.67
CA LEU A 59 -6.87 0.49 5.64
C LEU A 59 -7.87 0.72 6.79
N ALA A 60 -7.40 1.08 7.98
CA ALA A 60 -8.27 1.45 9.10
C ALA A 60 -9.15 2.68 8.81
N LEU A 61 -8.63 3.65 8.05
CA LEU A 61 -9.33 4.90 7.71
C LEU A 61 -10.25 4.78 6.49
N MET A 62 -9.85 4.01 5.49
CA MET A 62 -10.52 3.93 4.19
C MET A 62 -11.33 2.64 4.02
N GLY A 63 -11.08 1.62 4.84
CA GLY A 63 -11.70 0.30 4.75
C GLY A 63 -11.14 -0.58 3.64
N ASP A 64 -11.49 -1.86 3.70
CA ASP A 64 -11.17 -2.84 2.68
C ASP A 64 -12.23 -2.81 1.57
N VAL A 65 -12.14 -1.80 0.70
CA VAL A 65 -13.05 -1.64 -0.43
C VAL A 65 -12.28 -1.50 -1.76
N PRO A 66 -12.81 -2.06 -2.86
CA PRO A 66 -12.15 -2.00 -4.17
C PRO A 66 -12.37 -0.66 -4.89
N SER A 67 -13.29 0.18 -4.42
CA SER A 67 -13.62 1.47 -5.05
C SER A 67 -12.87 2.61 -4.35
N LEU A 68 -12.07 3.35 -5.12
CA LEU A 68 -11.38 4.54 -4.62
C LEU A 68 -12.37 5.59 -4.09
N ASP A 69 -13.51 5.76 -4.76
CA ASP A 69 -14.52 6.73 -4.34
C ASP A 69 -15.12 6.37 -2.99
N HIS A 70 -15.45 5.09 -2.77
CA HIS A 70 -15.94 4.63 -1.47
C HIS A 70 -14.86 4.70 -0.39
N ALA A 71 -13.62 4.37 -0.73
CA ALA A 71 -12.47 4.44 0.17
C ALA A 71 -12.22 5.88 0.64
N VAL A 72 -12.32 6.85 -0.27
CA VAL A 72 -12.20 8.28 0.02
C VAL A 72 -13.41 8.78 0.82
N ASP A 73 -14.62 8.32 0.50
CA ASP A 73 -15.81 8.69 1.26
C ASP A 73 -15.72 8.23 2.72
N ASN A 74 -15.23 7.00 2.95
CA ASN A 74 -14.92 6.50 4.29
C ASN A 74 -13.91 7.40 5.02
N LEU A 75 -12.82 7.79 4.34
CA LEU A 75 -11.83 8.70 4.92
C LEU A 75 -12.42 10.08 5.26
N LEU A 76 -13.34 10.61 4.45
CA LEU A 76 -14.00 11.90 4.69
C LEU A 76 -15.02 11.84 5.83
N HIS A 77 -15.66 10.68 6.05
CA HIS A 77 -16.68 10.47 7.07
C HIS A 77 -16.18 9.72 8.33
N ALA A 78 -14.92 9.30 8.36
CA ALA A 78 -14.33 8.64 9.52
C ALA A 78 -14.55 9.47 10.82
N PRO A 79 -14.92 8.85 11.94
CA PRO A 79 -15.05 9.56 13.22
C PRO A 79 -13.72 10.20 13.62
N ALA A 80 -13.75 11.41 14.19
CA ALA A 80 -12.54 12.09 14.66
C ALA A 80 -11.77 11.25 15.69
N SER A 81 -12.45 10.46 16.51
CA SER A 81 -11.81 9.52 17.44
C SER A 81 -10.97 8.45 16.74
N ARG A 82 -11.39 7.98 15.56
CA ARG A 82 -10.62 7.04 14.74
C ARG A 82 -9.40 7.73 14.14
N LEU A 83 -9.58 8.92 13.57
CA LEU A 83 -8.45 9.71 13.04
C LEU A 83 -7.39 9.99 14.11
N ARG A 84 -7.80 10.38 15.33
CA ARG A 84 -6.84 10.56 16.44
C ARG A 84 -6.08 9.29 16.74
N ARG A 85 -6.76 8.14 16.83
CA ARG A 85 -6.15 6.85 17.12
C ARG A 85 -5.10 6.47 16.08
N GLU A 86 -5.42 6.59 14.80
CA GLU A 86 -4.48 6.21 13.73
C GLU A 86 -3.28 7.16 13.64
N PHE A 87 -3.42 8.39 14.13
CA PHE A 87 -2.32 9.36 14.19
C PHE A 87 -1.54 9.30 15.52
N GLU A 88 -2.07 8.61 16.53
CA GLU A 88 -1.46 8.49 17.84
C GLU A 88 -0.19 7.64 17.77
N GLY A 89 0.92 8.17 18.30
CA GLY A 89 2.21 7.47 18.28
C GLY A 89 2.94 7.49 16.94
N LEU A 90 2.40 8.15 15.90
CA LEU A 90 3.12 8.35 14.64
C LEU A 90 4.14 9.49 14.74
N ASP A 91 5.35 9.24 14.25
CA ASP A 91 6.44 10.22 14.22
C ASP A 91 6.46 10.94 12.85
N PHE A 92 5.92 12.15 12.83
CA PHE A 92 5.92 13.01 11.65
C PHE A 92 7.08 14.01 11.68
N HIS A 93 7.59 14.35 10.51
CA HIS A 93 8.58 15.42 10.39
C HIS A 93 8.03 16.74 10.98
N PRO A 94 8.83 17.53 11.73
CA PRO A 94 8.34 18.72 12.44
C PRO A 94 7.55 19.71 11.57
N ALA A 95 7.98 19.87 10.30
CA ALA A 95 7.30 20.72 9.31
C ALA A 95 5.85 20.30 8.97
N HIS A 96 5.42 19.09 9.33
CA HIS A 96 4.10 18.54 9.00
C HIS A 96 3.23 18.30 10.25
N LEU A 97 3.77 18.46 11.46
CA LEU A 97 3.07 18.19 12.71
C LEU A 97 1.78 19.02 12.86
N SER A 98 1.83 20.32 12.56
CA SER A 98 0.67 21.20 12.68
C SER A 98 -0.46 20.76 11.74
N TRP A 99 -0.13 20.42 10.50
CA TRP A 99 -1.10 19.95 9.53
C TRP A 99 -1.64 18.55 9.87
N ALA A 100 -0.77 17.61 10.27
CA ALA A 100 -1.17 16.28 10.71
C ALA A 100 -2.13 16.34 11.92
N ARG A 101 -1.90 17.29 12.84
CA ARG A 101 -2.80 17.55 13.97
C ARG A 101 -4.17 18.05 13.53
N ARG A 102 -4.26 18.93 12.53
CA ARG A 102 -5.56 19.35 11.98
C ARG A 102 -6.34 18.14 11.44
N VAL A 103 -5.66 17.26 10.70
CA VAL A 103 -6.28 16.04 10.16
C VAL A 103 -6.79 15.16 11.31
N SER A 104 -5.97 14.91 12.33
CA SER A 104 -6.33 14.05 13.46
C SER A 104 -7.47 14.63 14.30
N GLU A 105 -7.54 15.95 14.44
CA GLU A 105 -8.62 16.66 15.15
C GLU A 105 -9.94 16.69 14.37
N GLY A 106 -9.91 16.31 13.07
CA GLY A 106 -11.09 16.20 12.23
C GLY A 106 -11.38 17.46 11.40
N ASP A 107 -10.41 18.35 11.24
CA ASP A 107 -10.54 19.56 10.41
C ASP A 107 -10.97 19.20 8.97
N ARG A 108 -12.03 19.86 8.51
CA ARG A 108 -12.70 19.48 7.25
C ARG A 108 -11.81 19.73 6.03
N ASP A 109 -11.05 20.81 6.04
CA ASP A 109 -10.21 21.19 4.91
C ASP A 109 -8.95 20.33 4.85
N ALA A 110 -8.30 20.08 5.99
CA ALA A 110 -7.19 19.14 6.08
C ALA A 110 -7.57 17.71 5.62
N ARG A 111 -8.78 17.24 5.96
CA ARG A 111 -9.28 15.95 5.49
C ARG A 111 -9.52 15.91 3.98
N ARG A 112 -10.03 17.01 3.40
CA ARG A 112 -10.19 17.13 1.94
C ARG A 112 -8.84 17.15 1.24
N GLU A 113 -7.86 17.88 1.77
CA GLU A 113 -6.49 17.88 1.26
C GLU A 113 -5.89 16.47 1.27
N LEU A 114 -6.04 15.73 2.38
CA LEU A 114 -5.59 14.34 2.46
C LEU A 114 -6.33 13.43 1.45
N ALA A 115 -7.65 13.55 1.34
CA ALA A 115 -8.44 12.80 0.37
C ALA A 115 -8.02 13.06 -1.08
N GLN A 116 -7.71 14.32 -1.43
CA GLN A 116 -7.19 14.65 -2.76
C GLN A 116 -5.79 14.07 -2.98
N ALA A 117 -4.95 14.07 -1.95
CA ALA A 117 -3.63 13.46 -2.04
C ALA A 117 -3.71 11.93 -2.21
N VAL A 118 -4.63 11.25 -1.53
CA VAL A 118 -4.94 9.83 -1.74
C VAL A 118 -5.31 9.56 -3.19
N ARG A 119 -6.21 10.37 -3.77
CA ARG A 119 -6.59 10.26 -5.18
C ARG A 119 -5.41 10.51 -6.12
N ALA A 120 -4.61 11.55 -5.85
CA ALA A 120 -3.44 11.88 -6.66
C ALA A 120 -2.39 10.76 -6.61
N CYS A 121 -2.12 10.19 -5.44
CA CYS A 121 -1.24 9.06 -5.28
C CYS A 121 -1.76 7.84 -6.04
N HIS A 122 -3.04 7.46 -5.90
CA HIS A 122 -3.61 6.33 -6.64
C HIS A 122 -3.46 6.48 -8.17
N ARG A 123 -3.84 7.66 -8.71
CA ARG A 123 -3.72 7.95 -10.14
C ARG A 123 -2.28 7.89 -10.65
N LEU A 124 -1.31 8.17 -9.78
CA LEU A 124 0.09 8.20 -10.14
C LEU A 124 0.77 6.84 -9.98
N THR A 125 0.50 6.13 -8.89
CA THR A 125 1.28 4.97 -8.46
C THR A 125 0.63 3.63 -8.76
N VAL A 126 -0.70 3.59 -8.89
CA VAL A 126 -1.49 2.36 -9.02
C VAL A 126 -2.21 2.27 -10.37
N GLU A 127 -3.10 3.23 -10.64
CA GLU A 127 -4.02 3.19 -11.80
C GLU A 127 -3.33 2.90 -13.14
N PRO A 128 -2.20 3.55 -13.51
CA PRO A 128 -1.58 3.33 -14.82
C PRO A 128 -0.98 1.93 -14.99
N TYR A 129 -0.73 1.23 -13.88
CA TYR A 129 -0.03 -0.05 -13.86
C TYR A 129 -0.98 -1.22 -13.60
N TRP A 130 -2.25 -0.95 -13.29
CA TRP A 130 -3.22 -1.96 -12.89
C TRP A 130 -3.45 -3.04 -13.95
N HIS A 131 -3.55 -2.66 -15.22
CA HIS A 131 -3.72 -3.63 -16.31
C HIS A 131 -2.53 -4.60 -16.40
N ARG A 132 -1.30 -4.06 -16.35
CA ARG A 132 -0.09 -4.89 -16.37
C ARG A 132 -0.01 -5.79 -15.15
N GLY A 133 -0.24 -5.23 -13.95
CA GLY A 133 -0.24 -5.99 -12.70
C GLY A 133 -1.25 -7.14 -12.72
N ARG A 134 -2.45 -6.90 -13.26
CA ARG A 134 -3.47 -7.95 -13.46
C ARG A 134 -3.00 -9.05 -14.40
N SER A 135 -2.38 -8.72 -15.54
CA SER A 135 -1.88 -9.73 -16.47
C SER A 135 -0.80 -10.61 -15.83
N GLU A 136 0.13 -10.01 -15.10
CA GLU A 136 1.16 -10.74 -14.35
C GLU A 136 0.55 -11.63 -13.26
N LEU A 137 -0.48 -11.14 -12.56
CA LEU A 137 -1.17 -11.91 -11.52
C LEU A 137 -1.97 -13.08 -12.10
N VAL A 138 -2.59 -12.91 -13.27
CA VAL A 138 -3.23 -14.01 -14.00
C VAL A 138 -2.19 -15.05 -14.41
N ALA A 139 -1.06 -14.64 -15.00
CA ALA A 139 0.01 -15.55 -15.38
C ALA A 139 0.61 -16.31 -14.17
N LEU A 140 0.76 -15.62 -13.03
CA LEU A 140 1.17 -16.24 -11.77
C LEU A 140 0.14 -17.27 -11.30
N THR A 141 -1.15 -16.93 -11.36
CA THR A 141 -2.22 -17.84 -10.94
C THR A 141 -2.25 -19.10 -11.80
N THR A 142 -2.09 -18.97 -13.13
CA THR A 142 -1.99 -20.11 -14.04
C THR A 142 -0.79 -20.99 -13.69
N ARG A 143 0.39 -20.39 -13.50
CA ARG A 143 1.59 -21.13 -13.11
C ARG A 143 1.41 -21.87 -11.77
N CYS A 144 0.77 -21.23 -10.79
CA CYS A 144 0.46 -21.88 -9.51
C CYS A 144 -0.49 -23.06 -9.69
N ALA A 145 -1.49 -22.95 -10.56
CA ALA A 145 -2.41 -24.05 -10.86
C ALA A 145 -1.67 -25.22 -11.52
N ASP A 146 -0.79 -24.94 -12.49
CA ASP A 146 0.01 -25.97 -13.17
C ASP A 146 0.89 -26.74 -12.17
N LEU A 147 1.58 -26.04 -11.26
CA LEU A 147 2.40 -26.66 -10.21
C LEU A 147 1.58 -27.54 -9.26
N VAL A 148 0.35 -27.14 -8.94
CA VAL A 148 -0.56 -27.95 -8.12
C VAL A 148 -1.02 -29.19 -8.87
N LEU A 149 -1.29 -29.09 -10.16
CA LEU A 149 -1.67 -30.25 -10.99
C LEU A 149 -0.50 -31.23 -11.17
N GLU A 150 0.73 -30.73 -11.29
CA GLU A 150 1.93 -31.55 -11.51
C GLU A 150 2.41 -32.26 -10.24
N GLY A 151 2.41 -31.57 -9.08
CA GLY A 151 3.05 -32.08 -7.87
C GLY A 151 2.35 -31.70 -6.57
N GLY A 152 1.08 -31.28 -6.66
CA GLY A 152 0.28 -30.89 -5.51
C GLY A 152 0.79 -29.63 -4.81
N ILE A 153 0.29 -29.42 -3.59
CA ILE A 153 0.64 -28.25 -2.77
C ILE A 153 2.12 -28.24 -2.37
N ASP A 154 2.77 -29.41 -2.25
CA ASP A 154 4.19 -29.51 -1.91
C ASP A 154 5.07 -28.86 -2.97
N LEU A 155 4.82 -29.15 -4.24
CA LEU A 155 5.56 -28.55 -5.36
C LEU A 155 5.33 -27.04 -5.45
N LEU A 156 4.08 -26.60 -5.28
CA LEU A 156 3.75 -25.16 -5.24
C LEU A 156 4.53 -24.45 -4.12
N LEU A 157 4.49 -24.95 -2.89
CA LEU A 157 5.16 -24.32 -1.74
C LEU A 157 6.69 -24.31 -1.89
N ARG A 158 7.29 -25.35 -2.50
CA ARG A 158 8.72 -25.35 -2.86
C ARG A 158 9.06 -24.29 -3.91
N SER A 159 8.18 -24.05 -4.88
CA SER A 159 8.43 -23.08 -5.97
C SER A 159 8.39 -21.61 -5.52
N ILE A 160 7.66 -21.30 -4.44
CA ILE A 160 7.47 -19.93 -3.94
C ILE A 160 8.69 -19.47 -3.10
N CYS A 161 9.63 -20.37 -2.79
CA CYS A 161 10.50 -20.26 -1.61
C CYS A 161 12.00 -20.45 -1.92
N PRO A 162 12.70 -19.44 -2.50
CA PRO A 162 13.86 -18.85 -1.78
C PRO A 162 14.14 -17.35 -2.10
N PRO A 163 14.82 -16.59 -1.18
CA PRO A 163 15.39 -17.03 0.10
C PRO A 163 14.54 -16.71 1.34
N LEU A 164 13.39 -16.04 1.20
CA LEU A 164 12.66 -15.46 2.33
C LEU A 164 11.72 -16.42 3.05
N VAL A 165 11.36 -17.55 2.45
CA VAL A 165 10.45 -18.54 3.06
C VAL A 165 11.03 -19.92 2.76
N ARG A 166 10.89 -20.88 3.67
CA ARG A 166 11.36 -22.26 3.53
C ARG A 166 10.23 -23.22 3.81
N TRP A 167 9.89 -24.04 2.82
CA TRP A 167 8.94 -25.12 3.01
C TRP A 167 9.66 -26.36 3.58
N ARG A 168 9.26 -26.77 4.78
CA ARG A 168 9.69 -28.00 5.46
C ARG A 168 8.45 -28.77 5.89
N PRO A 169 7.92 -29.66 5.04
CA PRO A 169 6.66 -30.34 5.30
C PRO A 169 6.55 -30.84 6.75
N PRO A 170 5.47 -30.52 7.49
CA PRO A 170 4.27 -29.79 7.08
C PRO A 170 4.30 -28.27 7.38
N VAL A 171 5.47 -27.70 7.68
CA VAL A 171 5.64 -26.33 8.19
C VAL A 171 6.25 -25.41 7.13
N LEU A 172 5.69 -24.20 7.02
CA LEU A 172 6.26 -23.09 6.26
C LEU A 172 7.02 -22.16 7.21
N GLU A 173 8.34 -22.16 7.13
CA GLU A 173 9.21 -21.30 7.95
C GLU A 173 9.43 -19.96 7.22
N ALA A 174 9.24 -18.83 7.91
CA ALA A 174 9.60 -17.50 7.44
C ALA A 174 10.38 -16.76 8.55
N PRO A 175 11.41 -15.97 8.22
CA PRO A 175 12.10 -15.15 9.20
C PRO A 175 11.11 -14.13 9.76
N TYR A 176 10.96 -14.13 11.08
CA TYR A 176 10.24 -13.10 11.80
C TYR A 176 11.18 -11.89 11.99
N PRO A 177 10.75 -10.66 11.67
CA PRO A 177 11.55 -9.47 11.89
C PRO A 177 11.82 -9.19 13.38
#